data_AF-X1L2S0-F1
#
_entry.id   AF-X1L2S0-F1
#
_cell.length_a   1.000
_cell.length_b   1.000
_cell.length_c   1.000
_cell.angle_alpha   90.00
_cell.angle_beta   90.00
_cell.angle_gamma   90.00
#
_symmetry.space_group_name_H-M   'P 1'
#
loop_
_entity.id
_entity.type
_entity.pdbx_description
1 polymer ?
#
loop_
_entity_poly.entity_id
_entity_poly.type
_entity_poly.pdbx_seq_one_letter_code
_entity_poly.pdbx_strand_id
1 'polypeptide(L)'
;SYAQQYARARGIIIADTKMEFGLENNKLILIDELLTPDSSRLWDAKLYKVGQDQPSYDKQPVRDWLTQSGWDKEPPAPMLPPEVIEATTQRYRQAYERLTGRKLKL
;
A
#
# COMPACT_ATOMS: atom_id res chain seq x y z
N SER A 1 0.22 -8.93 16.63
CA SER A 1 0.98 -9.86 15.76
C SER A 1 0.14 -10.56 14.70
N TYR A 2 -1.19 -10.69 14.84
CA TYR A 2 -2.03 -11.46 13.91
C TYR A 2 -1.87 -11.04 12.43
N ALA A 3 -2.12 -9.76 12.10
CA ALA A 3 -2.05 -9.27 10.73
C ALA A 3 -0.69 -9.52 10.06
N GLN A 4 0.39 -9.24 10.81
CA GLN A 4 1.77 -9.49 10.35
C GLN A 4 2.00 -10.96 10.03
N GLN A 5 1.58 -11.88 10.91
CA GLN A 5 1.74 -13.33 10.68
C GLN A 5 0.88 -13.81 9.51
N TYR A 6 -0.36 -13.33 9.43
CA TYR A 6 -1.30 -13.66 8.37
C TYR A 6 -0.78 -13.23 6.98
N ALA A 7 -0.26 -12.00 6.88
CA ALA A 7 0.34 -11.46 5.66
C ALA A 7 1.65 -12.18 5.30
N ARG A 8 2.50 -12.48 6.30
CA ARG A 8 3.78 -13.17 6.09
C ARG A 8 3.60 -14.56 5.51
N ALA A 9 2.59 -15.30 5.96
CA ALA A 9 2.23 -16.60 5.39
C ALA A 9 1.80 -16.51 3.90
N ARG A 10 1.45 -15.32 3.41
CA ARG A 10 1.06 -15.02 2.03
C ARG A 10 2.15 -14.28 1.24
N GLY A 11 3.38 -14.26 1.77
CA GLY A 11 4.52 -13.64 1.12
C GLY A 11 4.51 -12.11 1.15
N ILE A 12 3.81 -11.49 2.11
CA ILE A 12 3.79 -10.04 2.31
C ILE A 12 4.35 -9.69 3.69
N ILE A 13 5.27 -8.72 3.74
CA ILE A 13 5.72 -8.10 4.98
C ILE A 13 4.96 -6.79 5.16
N ILE A 14 4.26 -6.62 6.29
CA ILE A 14 3.74 -5.33 6.71
C ILE A 14 4.88 -4.63 7.47
N ALA A 15 5.50 -3.64 6.85
CA ALA A 15 6.61 -2.90 7.45
C ALA A 15 6.12 -1.92 8.53
N ASP A 16 5.05 -1.19 8.21
CA ASP A 16 4.34 -0.29 9.10
C ASP A 16 2.89 -0.11 8.62
N THR A 17 2.06 0.46 9.49
CA THR A 17 0.67 0.80 9.19
C THR A 17 0.20 1.98 10.04
N LYS A 18 -0.62 2.85 9.47
CA LYS A 18 -1.39 3.88 10.16
C LYS A 18 -2.74 3.29 10.56
N MET A 19 -3.12 3.46 11.81
CA MET A 19 -4.46 3.13 12.30
C MET A 19 -5.11 4.40 12.85
N GLU A 20 -6.40 4.53 12.61
CA GLU A 20 -7.20 5.58 13.23
C GLU A 20 -8.22 4.97 14.18
N PHE A 21 -8.40 5.60 15.33
CA PHE A 21 -9.33 5.16 16.36
C PHE A 21 -10.26 6.29 16.75
N GLY A 22 -11.53 5.95 16.94
CA GLY A 22 -12.56 6.83 17.48
C GLY A 22 -13.01 6.37 18.87
N LEU A 23 -13.80 7.21 19.54
CA LEU A 23 -14.53 6.86 20.74
C LEU A 23 -16.02 6.96 20.47
N GLU A 24 -16.73 5.85 20.61
CA GLU A 24 -18.20 5.79 20.54
C GLU A 24 -18.73 5.24 21.85
N ASN A 25 -19.53 6.02 22.58
CA ASN A 25 -20.10 5.63 23.89
C ASN A 25 -19.03 5.07 24.86
N ASN A 26 -17.90 5.78 25.00
CA ASN A 26 -16.71 5.37 25.77
C ASN A 26 -16.07 4.03 25.34
N LYS A 27 -16.38 3.52 24.15
CA LYS A 27 -15.71 2.36 23.55
C LYS A 27 -14.75 2.83 22.47
N LEU A 28 -13.51 2.33 22.55
CA LEU A 28 -12.53 2.51 21.49
C LEU A 28 -12.96 1.70 20.28
N ILE A 29 -13.14 2.37 19.15
CA ILE A 29 -13.48 1.73 17.87
C ILE A 29 -12.37 1.98 16.87
N LEU A 30 -12.10 0.97 16.03
CA LEU A 30 -11.30 1.17 14.83
C LEU A 30 -12.16 1.92 13.81
N ILE A 31 -11.60 2.96 13.22
CA ILE A 31 -12.22 3.72 12.13
C ILE A 31 -11.28 3.74 10.93
N ASP A 32 -11.68 4.45 9.88
CA ASP A 32 -10.93 4.57 8.62
C ASP A 32 -10.65 3.19 7.97
N GLU A 33 -9.80 3.17 6.96
CA GLU A 33 -9.24 1.95 6.41
C GLU A 33 -8.17 1.34 7.32
N LEU A 34 -7.98 0.02 7.19
CA LEU A 34 -6.97 -0.72 7.94
C LEU A 34 -6.23 -1.68 7.02
N LEU A 35 -4.88 -1.65 7.08
CA LEU A 35 -4.00 -2.61 6.42
C LEU A 35 -4.15 -2.66 4.89
N THR A 36 -4.54 -1.53 4.29
CA THR A 36 -4.55 -1.31 2.84
C THR A 36 -3.16 -0.85 2.35
N PRO A 37 -2.88 -0.91 1.04
CA PRO A 37 -1.66 -0.32 0.48
C PRO A 37 -1.56 1.21 0.64
N ASP A 38 -2.66 1.88 1.01
CA ASP A 38 -2.70 3.32 1.28
C ASP A 38 -2.25 3.63 2.71
N SER A 39 -2.78 2.86 3.67
CA SER A 39 -2.50 3.00 5.10
C SER A 39 -1.20 2.30 5.53
N SER A 40 -0.61 1.45 4.70
CA SER A 40 0.49 0.54 5.10
C SER A 40 1.55 0.37 4.02
N ARG A 41 2.81 0.25 4.43
CA ARG A 41 3.90 -0.20 3.56
C ARG A 41 3.93 -1.72 3.51
N LEU A 42 3.64 -2.29 2.34
CA LEU A 42 3.54 -3.73 2.10
C LEU A 42 4.68 -4.18 1.18
N TRP A 43 5.62 -4.97 1.67
CA TRP A 43 6.77 -5.45 0.90
C TRP A 43 6.61 -6.90 0.43
N ASP A 44 7.18 -7.23 -0.74
CA ASP A 44 7.29 -8.63 -1.17
C ASP A 44 8.32 -9.36 -0.29
N ALA A 45 7.86 -10.35 0.48
CA ALA A 45 8.73 -11.11 1.37
C ALA A 45 9.86 -11.85 0.63
N LYS A 46 9.68 -12.18 -0.66
CA LYS A 46 10.70 -12.87 -1.46
C LYS A 46 11.84 -11.95 -1.89
N LEU A 47 11.58 -10.65 -2.01
CA LEU A 47 12.55 -9.66 -2.49
C LEU A 47 13.16 -8.84 -1.36
N TYR A 48 12.65 -8.99 -0.14
CA TYR A 48 13.11 -8.27 1.03
C TYR A 48 14.59 -8.55 1.33
N LYS A 49 15.37 -7.49 1.53
CA LYS A 49 16.78 -7.57 1.93
C LYS A 49 17.15 -6.37 2.80
N VAL A 50 17.78 -6.61 3.94
CA VAL A 50 18.24 -5.54 4.85
C VAL A 50 19.26 -4.62 4.15
N GLY A 51 19.18 -3.31 4.42
CA GLY A 51 20.18 -2.33 3.99
C GLY A 51 19.95 -1.72 2.60
N GLN A 52 18.75 -1.85 2.04
CA GLN A 52 18.37 -1.26 0.75
C GLN A 52 16.89 -0.81 0.77
N ASP A 53 16.45 -0.19 -0.32
CA ASP A 53 15.03 0.05 -0.56
C ASP A 53 14.29 -1.25 -0.88
N GLN A 54 13.03 -1.33 -0.46
CA GLN A 54 12.23 -2.54 -0.56
C GLN A 54 11.16 -2.41 -1.65
N PRO A 55 11.00 -3.41 -2.53
CA PRO A 55 9.89 -3.44 -3.47
C PRO A 55 8.55 -3.44 -2.72
N SER A 56 7.78 -2.37 -2.90
CA SER A 56 6.51 -2.14 -2.21
C SER A 56 5.30 -2.30 -3.14
N TYR A 57 4.19 -2.77 -2.59
CA TYR A 57 2.88 -2.85 -3.25
C TYR A 57 2.06 -1.56 -3.12
N ASP A 58 2.68 -0.46 -2.68
CA ASP A 58 2.02 0.81 -2.41
C ASP A 58 2.14 1.80 -3.59
N LYS A 59 1.92 3.08 -3.28
CA LYS A 59 1.94 4.23 -4.19
C LYS A 59 3.34 4.58 -4.75
N GLN A 60 4.35 3.73 -4.60
CA GLN A 60 5.70 4.02 -5.06
C GLN A 60 5.79 4.45 -6.54
N PRO A 61 5.08 3.83 -7.51
CA PRO A 61 5.14 4.27 -8.92
C PRO A 61 4.67 5.71 -9.12
N VAL A 62 3.62 6.11 -8.40
CA VAL A 62 3.09 7.48 -8.45
C VAL A 62 4.09 8.45 -7.84
N ARG A 63 4.68 8.11 -6.68
CA ARG A 63 5.68 8.94 -5.99
C ARG A 63 6.93 9.14 -6.83
N ASP A 64 7.44 8.06 -7.43
CA ASP A 64 8.63 8.09 -8.28
C ASP A 64 8.37 8.94 -9.52
N TRP A 65 7.22 8.76 -10.17
CA TRP A 65 6.86 9.52 -11.35
C TRP A 65 6.67 11.00 -11.05
N LEU A 66 5.96 11.36 -9.98
CA LEU A 66 5.75 12.76 -9.58
C LEU A 66 7.07 13.45 -9.20
N THR A 67 8.02 12.71 -8.62
CA THR A 67 9.35 13.24 -8.31
C THR A 67 10.15 13.52 -9.58
N GLN A 68 9.98 12.70 -10.63
CA GLN A 68 10.69 12.81 -11.90
C GLN A 68 10.01 13.75 -12.91
N SER A 69 8.72 14.06 -12.74
CA SER A 69 7.94 14.88 -13.67
C SER A 69 8.33 16.37 -13.66
N GLY A 70 9.16 16.80 -12.70
CA GLY A 70 9.52 18.21 -12.50
C GLY A 70 8.42 19.01 -11.79
N TRP A 71 7.41 18.34 -11.21
CA TRP A 71 6.36 19.00 -10.45
C TRP A 71 6.91 19.59 -9.14
N ASP A 72 6.59 20.85 -8.89
CA ASP A 72 6.99 21.62 -7.70
C ASP A 72 6.19 21.25 -6.44
N LYS A 73 5.26 20.31 -6.54
CA LYS A 73 4.33 19.86 -5.49
C LYS A 73 3.21 20.87 -5.17
N GLU A 74 3.02 21.88 -6.02
CA GLU A 74 1.91 22.82 -5.91
C GLU A 74 0.74 22.42 -6.84
N PRO A 75 -0.52 22.53 -6.40
CA PRO A 75 -1.65 22.21 -7.27
C PRO A 75 -1.73 23.10 -8.52
N PRO A 76 -2.18 22.56 -9.67
CA PRO A 76 -2.59 21.18 -9.89
C PRO A 76 -1.41 20.23 -10.17
N ALA A 77 -1.50 19.00 -9.67
CA ALA A 77 -0.58 17.94 -10.06
C ALA A 77 -0.74 17.57 -11.54
N PRO A 78 0.35 17.19 -12.24
CA PRO A 78 0.26 16.74 -13.62
C PRO A 78 -0.50 15.42 -13.73
N MET A 79 -1.15 15.21 -14.88
CA MET A 79 -1.87 13.97 -15.17
C MET A 79 -0.90 12.79 -15.23
N LEU A 80 -1.23 11.72 -14.51
CA LEU A 80 -0.45 10.49 -14.52
C LEU A 80 -0.55 9.81 -15.90
N PRO A 81 0.57 9.35 -16.49
CA PRO A 81 0.55 8.55 -17.70
C PRO A 81 -0.18 7.23 -17.49
N PRO A 82 -0.81 6.66 -18.54
CA PRO A 82 -1.54 5.40 -18.46
C PRO A 82 -0.71 4.25 -17.87
N GLU A 83 0.59 4.19 -18.16
CA GLU A 83 1.50 3.16 -17.65
C GLU A 83 1.71 3.25 -16.13
N VAL A 84 1.72 4.46 -15.56
CA VAL A 84 1.84 4.65 -14.10
C VAL A 84 0.54 4.24 -13.41
N ILE A 85 -0.61 4.58 -14.02
CA ILE A 85 -1.94 4.19 -13.54
C ILE A 85 -2.07 2.67 -13.54
N GLU A 86 -1.70 2.01 -14.64
CA GLU A 86 -1.77 0.55 -14.77
C GLU A 86 -0.81 -0.13 -13.80
N ALA A 87 0.44 0.34 -13.72
CA ALA A 87 1.44 -0.22 -12.81
C ALA A 87 1.03 -0.08 -11.33
N THR A 88 0.36 1.02 -10.96
CA THR A 88 -0.19 1.21 -9.62
C THR A 88 -1.38 0.27 -9.40
N THR A 89 -2.31 0.22 -10.35
CA THR A 89 -3.50 -0.66 -10.28
C THR A 89 -3.11 -2.12 -10.11
N GLN A 90 -2.11 -2.61 -10.84
CA GLN A 90 -1.63 -3.99 -10.74
C GLN A 90 -1.05 -4.30 -9.36
N ARG A 91 -0.32 -3.36 -8.73
CA ARG A 91 0.22 -3.56 -7.36
C ARG A 91 -0.89 -3.74 -6.34
N TYR A 92 -1.95 -2.93 -6.42
CA TYR A 92 -3.09 -3.03 -5.51
C TYR A 92 -3.84 -4.35 -5.69
N ARG A 93 -4.05 -4.76 -6.95
CA ARG A 93 -4.67 -6.07 -7.25
C ARG A 93 -3.84 -7.23 -6.72
N GLN A 94 -2.52 -7.19 -6.90
CA GLN A 94 -1.62 -8.23 -6.39
C GLN A 94 -1.63 -8.31 -4.86
N ALA A 95 -1.57 -7.17 -4.17
CA ALA A 95 -1.66 -7.14 -2.71
C ALA A 95 -3.00 -7.72 -2.23
N TYR A 96 -4.11 -7.29 -2.83
CA TYR A 96 -5.44 -7.82 -2.53
C TYR A 96 -5.52 -9.33 -2.76
N GLU A 97 -5.09 -9.81 -3.92
CA GLU A 97 -5.17 -11.22 -4.29
C GLU A 97 -4.32 -12.09 -3.37
N ARG A 98 -3.09 -11.67 -3.05
CA ARG A 98 -2.23 -12.38 -2.10
C ARG A 98 -2.84 -12.43 -0.70
N LEU A 99 -3.33 -11.30 -0.19
CA LEU A 99 -3.87 -11.22 1.18
C LEU A 99 -5.20 -11.96 1.34
N THR A 100 -6.08 -11.88 0.35
CA THR A 100 -7.45 -12.41 0.45
C THR A 100 -7.62 -13.78 -0.20
N GLY A 101 -6.72 -14.17 -1.11
CA GLY A 101 -6.88 -15.34 -1.97
C GLY A 101 -7.97 -15.17 -3.04
N ARG A 102 -8.45 -13.94 -3.28
CA ARG A 102 -9.55 -13.64 -4.21
C ARG A 102 -9.07 -12.69 -5.31
N LYS A 103 -9.62 -12.83 -6.50
CA LYS A 103 -9.46 -11.81 -7.55
C LYS A 103 -10.54 -10.75 -7.41
N LEU A 104 -10.13 -9.48 -7.51
CA LEU A 104 -11.07 -8.36 -7.55
C LEU A 104 -11.87 -8.47 -8.86
N LYS A 105 -13.19 -8.56 -8.77
CA LYS A 105 -14.08 -8.45 -9.93
C LYS A 105 -14.43 -6.98 -10.07
N LEU A 106 -14.13 -6.41 -11.24
CA LEU A 106 -14.59 -5.08 -11.62
C LEU A 106 -15.89 -5.18 -12.40
#